data_AF-A0A6A5HNX2-F1
#
_entry.id   AF-A0A6A5HNX2-F1
#
_cell.length_a   1.000
_cell.length_b   1.000
_cell.length_c   1.000
_cell.angle_alpha   90.00
_cell.angle_beta   90.00
_cell.angle_gamma   90.00
#
_symmetry.space_group_name_H-M   'P 1'
#
loop_
_entity.id
_entity.type
_entity.pdbx_description
1 polymer ?
#
loop_
_entity_poly.entity_id
_entity_poly.type
_entity_poly.pdbx_seq_one_letter_code
_entity_poly.pdbx_strand_id
1 'polypeptide(L)'
;MPPPLSYPALKCVLEFLDPARRIHIAARSPSLQRIEKPIPLVFDSHHVCYADVILNSTLIQFGPCDQLQFCSKGEIHKSYKPGSLSVTKALTRMLENYFGERAVIRVNKAYFDHKMEYIHTTTGFTYTVNEIDSRCPNFAHVLPFINPDSFPLKKLATSVNEPEHLNYPAIRFANELKMRFIQDCDPLQVIAIDKLCNKSVFFDFKKEELVDVMALIRYWIDNGRELESTFIFPFQRGKGALVGLFDAEFGEFKNTDISNNRYSIPIRGSKSIHVTVDKYTGDTDFKSTATLKIVSSL
;
A
#
# COMPACT_ATOMS: atom_id res chain seq x y z
N MET A 1 -50.45 -10.44 4.26
CA MET A 1 -49.00 -10.18 4.10
C MET A 1 -48.29 -11.51 3.97
N PRO A 2 -47.28 -11.64 3.10
CA PRO A 2 -46.44 -12.84 3.10
C PRO A 2 -45.72 -13.00 4.46
N PRO A 3 -45.40 -14.23 4.87
CA PRO A 3 -44.69 -14.48 6.13
C PRO A 3 -43.29 -13.85 6.10
N PRO A 4 -42.79 -13.36 7.24
CA PRO A 4 -41.43 -12.83 7.33
C PRO A 4 -40.41 -13.94 7.05
N LEU A 5 -39.24 -13.56 6.53
CA LEU A 5 -38.14 -14.50 6.33
C LEU A 5 -37.70 -15.11 7.66
N SER A 6 -37.41 -16.41 7.65
CA SER A 6 -36.81 -17.09 8.79
C SER A 6 -35.39 -16.56 9.06
N TYR A 7 -34.91 -16.72 10.30
CA TYR A 7 -33.55 -16.29 10.67
C TYR A 7 -32.45 -16.87 9.74
N PRO A 8 -32.44 -18.17 9.39
CA PRO A 8 -31.44 -18.71 8.46
C PRO A 8 -31.55 -18.11 7.05
N ALA A 9 -32.77 -17.92 6.54
CA ALA A 9 -33.00 -17.33 5.23
C ALA A 9 -32.51 -15.88 5.18
N LEU A 10 -32.81 -15.10 6.22
CA LEU A 10 -32.35 -13.72 6.34
C LEU A 10 -30.83 -13.61 6.46
N LYS A 11 -30.19 -14.49 7.24
CA LYS A 11 -28.72 -14.58 7.33
C LYS A 11 -28.09 -14.87 5.97
N CYS A 12 -28.62 -15.86 5.25
CA CYS A 12 -28.16 -16.22 3.91
C CYS A 12 -28.28 -15.04 2.94
N VAL A 13 -29.45 -14.38 2.88
CA VAL A 13 -29.65 -13.20 2.03
C VAL A 13 -28.63 -12.10 2.37
N LEU A 14 -28.42 -11.80 3.66
CA LEU A 14 -27.46 -10.78 4.08
C LEU A 14 -26.01 -11.15 3.69
N GLU A 15 -25.63 -12.42 3.77
CA GLU A 15 -24.28 -12.89 3.43
C GLU A 15 -23.91 -12.65 1.95
N PHE A 16 -24.87 -12.81 1.04
CA PHE A 16 -24.65 -12.63 -0.41
C PHE A 16 -24.94 -11.19 -0.91
N LEU A 17 -25.36 -10.28 -0.04
CA LEU A 17 -25.49 -8.87 -0.39
C LEU A 17 -24.13 -8.18 -0.40
N ASP A 18 -23.96 -7.22 -1.30
CA ASP A 18 -22.80 -6.33 -1.28
C ASP A 18 -22.59 -5.74 0.14
N PRO A 19 -21.37 -5.84 0.70
CA PRO A 19 -21.06 -5.40 2.06
C PRO A 19 -21.51 -3.97 2.39
N ALA A 20 -21.38 -3.03 1.46
CA ALA A 20 -21.74 -1.64 1.69
C ALA A 20 -23.26 -1.48 1.78
N ARG A 21 -24.01 -2.11 0.86
CA ARG A 21 -25.48 -2.16 0.92
C ARG A 21 -25.97 -2.81 2.21
N ARG A 22 -25.30 -3.88 2.62
CA ARG A 22 -25.61 -4.63 3.83
C ARG A 22 -25.42 -3.79 5.10
N ILE A 23 -24.29 -3.11 5.24
CA ILE A 23 -24.04 -2.14 6.32
C ILE A 23 -25.11 -1.05 6.30
N HIS A 24 -25.44 -0.52 5.12
CA HIS A 24 -26.46 0.51 4.97
C HIS A 24 -27.85 0.04 5.43
N ILE A 25 -28.27 -1.16 5.06
CA ILE A 25 -29.56 -1.74 5.45
C ILE A 25 -29.59 -1.98 6.96
N ALA A 26 -28.57 -2.65 7.51
CA ALA A 26 -28.52 -2.98 8.93
C ALA A 26 -28.42 -1.73 9.82
N ALA A 27 -27.72 -0.68 9.40
CA ALA A 27 -27.62 0.58 10.16
C ALA A 27 -28.99 1.18 10.56
N ARG A 28 -30.09 0.80 9.89
CA ARG A 28 -31.45 1.31 10.16
C ARG A 28 -32.31 0.42 11.04
N SER A 29 -31.83 -0.76 11.41
CA SER A 29 -32.62 -1.74 12.16
C SER A 29 -31.73 -2.48 13.16
N PRO A 30 -31.86 -2.22 14.48
CA PRO A 30 -31.09 -2.92 15.51
C PRO A 30 -31.26 -4.45 15.47
N SER A 31 -32.45 -4.95 15.10
CA SER A 31 -32.68 -6.38 14.96
C SER A 31 -31.88 -6.97 13.78
N LEU A 32 -31.78 -6.26 12.66
CA LEU A 32 -30.93 -6.68 11.54
C LEU A 32 -29.45 -6.60 11.89
N GLN A 33 -29.01 -5.58 12.65
CA GLN A 33 -27.61 -5.48 13.09
C GLN A 33 -27.16 -6.73 13.84
N ARG A 34 -27.98 -7.26 14.75
CA ARG A 34 -27.64 -8.48 15.52
C ARG A 34 -27.46 -9.72 14.65
N ILE A 35 -28.16 -9.79 13.52
CA ILE A 35 -28.05 -10.90 12.55
C ILE A 35 -26.87 -10.68 11.60
N GLU A 36 -26.62 -9.41 11.28
CA GLU A 36 -25.65 -8.97 10.28
C GLU A 36 -24.23 -8.95 10.86
N LYS A 37 -24.00 -8.37 12.05
CA LYS A 37 -22.66 -8.26 12.65
C LYS A 37 -21.83 -9.56 12.69
N PRO A 38 -22.41 -10.74 13.00
CA PRO A 38 -21.66 -11.99 13.04
C PRO A 38 -21.22 -12.54 11.68
N ILE A 39 -21.84 -12.13 10.57
CA ILE A 39 -21.45 -12.64 9.25
C ILE A 39 -20.23 -11.83 8.77
N PRO A 40 -19.16 -12.50 8.29
CA PRO A 40 -17.97 -11.83 7.79
C PRO A 40 -18.26 -10.75 6.75
N LEU A 41 -17.42 -9.71 6.74
CA LEU A 41 -17.37 -8.77 5.63
C LEU A 41 -16.17 -9.10 4.74
N VAL A 42 -16.39 -9.15 3.44
CA VAL A 42 -15.36 -9.42 2.44
C VAL A 42 -15.42 -8.31 1.39
N PHE A 43 -14.33 -7.55 1.27
CA PHE A 43 -14.21 -6.45 0.32
C PHE A 43 -13.05 -6.68 -0.64
N ASP A 44 -13.20 -6.27 -1.89
CA ASP A 44 -12.09 -6.24 -2.83
C ASP A 44 -11.17 -5.05 -2.53
N SER A 45 -11.76 -3.87 -2.29
CA SER A 45 -11.04 -2.67 -1.90
C SER A 45 -11.75 -1.91 -0.79
N HIS A 46 -10.96 -1.38 0.14
CA HIS A 46 -11.44 -0.51 1.21
C HIS A 46 -10.53 0.70 1.32
N HIS A 47 -11.09 1.90 1.24
CA HIS A 47 -10.34 3.14 1.46
C HIS A 47 -10.82 3.78 2.76
N VAL A 48 -9.88 4.04 3.65
CA VAL A 48 -10.09 4.83 4.86
C VAL A 48 -9.31 6.12 4.71
N CYS A 49 -10.04 7.20 4.51
CA CYS A 49 -9.52 8.55 4.36
C CYS A 49 -10.02 9.45 5.51
N TYR A 50 -9.39 10.60 5.69
CA TYR A 50 -9.75 11.54 6.77
C TYR A 50 -11.22 11.97 6.74
N ALA A 51 -11.71 12.27 5.55
CA ALA A 51 -13.04 12.80 5.33
C ALA A 51 -13.96 11.77 4.65
N ASP A 52 -13.48 10.59 4.33
CA ASP A 52 -14.25 9.64 3.55
C ASP A 52 -13.86 8.18 3.79
N VAL A 53 -14.85 7.31 3.70
CA VAL A 53 -14.67 5.86 3.72
C VAL A 53 -15.32 5.29 2.48
N ILE A 54 -14.52 4.61 1.67
CA ILE A 54 -14.98 3.93 0.47
C ILE A 54 -15.06 2.43 0.77
N LEU A 55 -16.29 1.91 0.68
CA LEU A 55 -16.62 0.49 0.77
C LEU A 55 -16.94 0.02 -0.65
N ASN A 56 -16.01 -0.64 -1.33
CA ASN A 56 -16.11 -0.98 -2.76
C ASN A 56 -16.44 0.27 -3.62
N SER A 57 -17.68 0.41 -4.10
CA SER A 57 -18.16 1.55 -4.90
C SER A 57 -19.00 2.56 -4.12
N THR A 58 -19.22 2.33 -2.82
CA THR A 58 -20.01 3.21 -1.96
C THR A 58 -19.07 4.12 -1.19
N LEU A 59 -19.20 5.42 -1.41
CA LEU A 59 -18.44 6.46 -0.75
C LEU A 59 -19.28 7.01 0.41
N ILE A 60 -18.71 7.06 1.60
CA ILE A 60 -19.30 7.72 2.77
C ILE A 60 -18.38 8.87 3.11
N GLN A 61 -18.78 10.11 2.84
CA GLN A 61 -17.91 11.27 2.97
C GLN A 61 -18.47 12.32 3.93
N PHE A 62 -17.61 13.10 4.56
CA PHE A 62 -17.94 14.37 5.17
C PHE A 62 -17.94 15.43 4.06
N GLY A 63 -19.13 15.78 3.59
CA GLY A 63 -19.33 16.86 2.64
C GLY A 63 -19.20 18.24 3.28
N PRO A 64 -19.42 19.31 2.49
CA PRO A 64 -19.39 20.68 2.98
C PRO A 64 -20.29 20.87 4.22
N CYS A 65 -19.83 21.69 5.17
CA CYS A 65 -20.55 21.99 6.43
C CYS A 65 -20.71 20.80 7.39
N ASP A 66 -19.71 19.91 7.46
CA ASP A 66 -19.63 18.76 8.39
C ASP A 66 -20.78 17.75 8.24
N GLN A 67 -21.34 17.62 7.03
CA GLN A 67 -22.44 16.67 6.78
C GLN A 67 -21.91 15.31 6.32
N LEU A 68 -22.34 14.23 6.97
CA LEU A 68 -22.09 12.86 6.51
C LEU A 68 -23.00 12.54 5.31
N GLN A 69 -22.40 12.35 4.15
CA GLN A 69 -23.04 12.05 2.88
C GLN A 69 -22.78 10.61 2.46
N PHE A 70 -23.83 9.93 2.00
CA PHE A 70 -23.73 8.61 1.38
C PHE A 70 -23.84 8.78 -0.13
N CYS A 71 -22.75 8.50 -0.82
CA CYS A 71 -22.60 8.64 -2.26
C CYS A 71 -22.42 7.27 -2.92
N SER A 72 -23.10 7.03 -4.03
CA SER A 72 -22.85 5.86 -4.87
C SER A 72 -22.84 6.30 -6.33
N LYS A 73 -21.84 5.85 -7.10
CA LYS A 73 -21.64 6.25 -8.51
C LYS A 73 -21.61 7.78 -8.74
N GLY A 74 -21.12 8.54 -7.76
CA GLY A 74 -21.04 10.00 -7.82
C GLY A 74 -22.31 10.75 -7.41
N GLU A 75 -23.41 10.05 -7.13
CA GLU A 75 -24.67 10.66 -6.68
C GLU A 75 -24.81 10.62 -5.15
N ILE A 76 -25.20 11.74 -4.54
CA ILE A 76 -25.53 11.81 -3.12
C ILE A 76 -26.94 11.25 -2.92
N HIS A 77 -27.06 10.16 -2.18
CA HIS A 77 -28.37 9.57 -1.87
C HIS A 77 -28.93 10.04 -0.52
N LYS A 78 -28.05 10.34 0.45
CA LYS A 78 -28.44 10.78 1.80
C LYS A 78 -27.38 11.72 2.36
N SER A 79 -27.82 12.69 3.16
CA SER A 79 -26.98 13.57 3.95
C SER A 79 -27.51 13.65 5.38
N TYR A 80 -26.62 13.65 6.36
CA TYR A 80 -26.94 13.81 7.78
C TYR A 80 -25.95 14.78 8.41
N LYS A 81 -26.43 15.70 9.25
CA LYS A 81 -25.55 16.56 10.04
C LYS A 81 -25.31 15.90 11.41
N PRO A 82 -24.18 15.20 11.64
CA PRO A 82 -23.77 14.90 13.01
C PRO A 82 -23.70 16.23 13.77
N GLY A 83 -24.02 16.25 15.06
CA GLY A 83 -23.94 17.47 15.89
C GLY A 83 -22.51 18.05 15.95
N SER A 84 -22.18 18.79 17.01
CA SER A 84 -20.83 19.35 17.23
C SER A 84 -19.77 18.27 17.53
N LEU A 85 -19.53 17.34 16.60
CA LEU A 85 -18.50 16.31 16.66
C LEU A 85 -17.38 16.67 15.67
N SER A 86 -16.13 16.56 16.09
CA SER A 86 -15.00 16.64 15.16
C SER A 86 -15.07 15.51 14.13
N VAL A 87 -14.58 15.76 12.92
CA VAL A 87 -14.51 14.77 11.83
C VAL A 87 -13.86 13.46 12.29
N THR A 88 -12.75 13.54 13.03
CA THR A 88 -12.04 12.38 13.58
C THR A 88 -12.88 11.53 14.54
N LYS A 89 -13.65 12.17 15.44
CA LYS A 89 -14.55 11.47 16.36
C LYS A 89 -15.73 10.84 15.62
N ALA A 90 -16.26 11.55 14.63
CA ALA A 90 -17.35 11.04 13.82
C ALA A 90 -16.90 9.84 12.95
N LEU A 91 -15.70 9.91 12.36
CA LEU A 91 -15.07 8.80 11.64
C LEU A 91 -14.79 7.60 12.55
N THR A 92 -14.19 7.82 13.73
CA THR A 92 -13.93 6.76 14.72
C THR A 92 -15.23 6.04 15.10
N ARG A 93 -16.28 6.80 15.46
CA ARG A 93 -17.60 6.22 15.79
C ARG A 93 -18.23 5.49 14.61
N MET A 94 -18.04 5.98 13.40
CA MET A 94 -18.55 5.31 12.20
C MET A 94 -17.85 3.97 11.99
N LEU A 95 -16.52 3.93 12.12
CA LEU A 95 -15.73 2.70 12.02
C LEU A 95 -16.13 1.71 13.14
N GLU A 96 -16.27 2.16 14.39
CA GLU A 96 -16.79 1.34 15.49
C GLU A 96 -18.19 0.78 15.17
N ASN A 97 -19.10 1.64 14.73
CA ASN A 97 -20.48 1.25 14.39
C ASN A 97 -20.54 0.29 13.21
N TYR A 98 -19.63 0.37 12.24
CA TYR A 98 -19.62 -0.53 11.09
C TYR A 98 -18.86 -1.82 11.39
N PHE A 99 -17.73 -1.74 12.08
CA PHE A 99 -16.74 -2.80 12.17
C PHE A 99 -16.46 -3.32 13.58
N GLY A 100 -16.63 -2.52 14.63
CA GLY A 100 -16.13 -2.83 15.99
C GLY A 100 -16.65 -4.13 16.63
N GLU A 101 -17.86 -4.56 16.31
CA GLU A 101 -18.44 -5.82 16.82
C GLU A 101 -18.20 -7.03 15.90
N ARG A 102 -17.37 -6.88 14.86
CA ARG A 102 -17.16 -7.94 13.87
C ARG A 102 -15.89 -8.70 14.17
N ALA A 103 -16.01 -10.01 14.23
CA ALA A 103 -14.86 -10.90 14.39
C ALA A 103 -14.01 -11.03 13.11
N VAL A 104 -14.62 -10.88 11.92
CA VAL A 104 -13.94 -11.14 10.65
C VAL A 104 -14.23 -10.05 9.63
N ILE A 105 -13.18 -9.33 9.24
CA ILE A 105 -13.19 -8.36 8.15
C ILE A 105 -12.03 -8.70 7.22
N ARG A 106 -12.34 -9.15 6.00
CA ARG A 106 -11.36 -9.49 4.97
C ARG A 106 -11.41 -8.42 3.89
N VAL A 107 -10.25 -7.86 3.56
CA VAL A 107 -10.12 -6.83 2.54
C VAL A 107 -8.95 -7.21 1.65
N ASN A 108 -9.15 -7.43 0.36
CA ASN A 108 -8.03 -7.79 -0.50
C ASN A 108 -7.00 -6.65 -0.57
N LYS A 109 -7.45 -5.41 -0.79
CA LYS A 109 -6.61 -4.21 -0.79
C LYS A 109 -7.15 -3.10 0.13
N ALA A 110 -6.38 -2.71 1.15
CA ALA A 110 -6.72 -1.60 2.03
C ALA A 110 -5.91 -0.35 1.67
N TYR A 111 -6.56 0.81 1.64
CA TYR A 111 -5.94 2.11 1.46
C TYR A 111 -6.10 2.97 2.72
N PHE A 112 -5.01 3.58 3.16
CA PHE A 112 -4.95 4.41 4.36
C PHE A 112 -4.39 5.79 4.02
N ASP A 113 -5.14 6.84 4.34
CA ASP A 113 -4.72 8.21 4.09
C ASP A 113 -3.74 8.75 5.15
N HIS A 114 -3.10 9.88 4.88
CA HIS A 114 -2.12 10.53 5.75
C HIS A 114 -2.64 10.88 7.16
N LYS A 115 -3.96 10.95 7.35
CA LYS A 115 -4.60 11.32 8.62
C LYS A 115 -4.98 10.14 9.53
N MET A 116 -4.60 8.89 9.20
CA MET A 116 -4.89 7.75 10.09
C MET A 116 -4.29 7.89 11.49
N GLU A 117 -3.22 8.68 11.64
CA GLU A 117 -2.61 8.98 12.94
C GLU A 117 -3.59 9.62 13.95
N TYR A 118 -4.68 10.24 13.47
CA TYR A 118 -5.70 10.87 14.30
C TYR A 118 -6.91 9.96 14.61
N ILE A 119 -6.93 8.73 14.08
CA ILE A 119 -7.98 7.75 14.36
C ILE A 119 -7.57 6.93 15.57
N HIS A 120 -8.42 6.89 16.59
CA HIS A 120 -8.13 6.15 17.82
C HIS A 120 -8.11 4.64 17.56
N THR A 121 -7.16 3.95 18.18
CA THR A 121 -6.97 2.49 18.07
C THR A 121 -7.97 1.66 18.89
N THR A 122 -8.88 2.31 19.64
CA THR A 122 -9.87 1.66 20.51
C THR A 122 -11.00 0.96 19.77
N THR A 123 -10.98 0.95 18.44
CA THR A 123 -12.08 0.44 17.62
C THR A 123 -12.28 -1.08 17.72
N GLY A 124 -11.30 -1.83 18.22
CA GLY A 124 -11.43 -3.26 18.55
C GLY A 124 -11.53 -4.21 17.36
N PHE A 125 -11.58 -3.71 16.13
CA PHE A 125 -11.61 -4.52 14.91
C PHE A 125 -10.24 -4.55 14.24
N THR A 126 -10.01 -5.59 13.43
CA THR A 126 -8.84 -5.69 12.56
C THR A 126 -9.23 -6.17 11.16
N TYR A 127 -8.48 -5.73 10.16
CA TYR A 127 -8.58 -6.17 8.78
C TYR A 127 -7.60 -7.31 8.53
N THR A 128 -8.09 -8.41 7.97
CA THR A 128 -7.22 -9.40 7.31
C THR A 128 -7.02 -8.97 5.87
N VAL A 129 -5.78 -8.63 5.49
CA VAL A 129 -5.46 -7.98 4.21
C VAL A 129 -4.35 -8.68 3.44
N ASN A 130 -4.41 -8.61 2.12
CA ASN A 130 -3.31 -9.06 1.25
C ASN A 130 -2.42 -7.89 0.83
N GLU A 131 -3.03 -6.75 0.52
CA GLU A 131 -2.36 -5.58 -0.02
C GLU A 131 -2.70 -4.33 0.78
N ILE A 132 -1.69 -3.51 1.11
CA ILE A 132 -1.87 -2.22 1.77
C ILE A 132 -1.25 -1.12 0.92
N ASP A 133 -2.00 -0.02 0.77
CA ASP A 133 -1.51 1.24 0.23
C ASP A 133 -1.72 2.34 1.27
N SER A 134 -0.64 2.70 1.98
CA SER A 134 -0.65 3.71 3.03
C SER A 134 0.06 4.98 2.58
N ARG A 135 -0.60 6.12 2.78
CA ARG A 135 -0.02 7.46 2.74
C ARG A 135 0.25 8.04 4.14
N CYS A 136 0.07 7.24 5.19
CA CYS A 136 0.44 7.65 6.55
C CYS A 136 1.95 7.96 6.60
N PRO A 137 2.36 9.07 7.24
CA PRO A 137 3.78 9.39 7.40
C PRO A 137 4.56 8.29 8.14
N ASN A 138 3.93 7.69 9.16
CA ASN A 138 4.46 6.53 9.87
C ASN A 138 3.51 5.34 9.76
N PHE A 139 4.01 4.25 9.18
CA PHE A 139 3.24 3.01 8.98
C PHE A 139 2.77 2.38 10.30
N ALA A 140 3.47 2.64 11.42
CA ALA A 140 3.10 2.12 12.73
C ALA A 140 1.68 2.51 13.17
N HIS A 141 1.13 3.63 12.67
CA HIS A 141 -0.26 4.03 12.95
C HIS A 141 -1.29 3.13 12.26
N VAL A 142 -0.91 2.40 11.21
CA VAL A 142 -1.81 1.47 10.50
C VAL A 142 -1.81 0.09 11.16
N LEU A 143 -0.70 -0.34 11.76
CA LEU A 143 -0.53 -1.67 12.33
C LEU A 143 -1.67 -2.12 13.29
N PRO A 144 -2.19 -1.27 14.20
CA PRO A 144 -3.27 -1.66 15.11
C PRO A 144 -4.56 -2.11 14.41
N PHE A 145 -4.77 -1.71 13.16
CA PHE A 145 -5.96 -2.07 12.39
C PHE A 145 -5.76 -3.34 11.56
N ILE A 146 -4.56 -3.96 11.57
CA ILE A 146 -4.23 -5.10 10.71
C ILE A 146 -4.16 -6.37 11.54
N ASN A 147 -4.89 -7.41 11.11
CA ASN A 147 -4.78 -8.74 11.69
C ASN A 147 -3.37 -9.27 11.45
N PRO A 148 -2.64 -9.73 12.48
CA PRO A 148 -1.32 -10.37 12.33
C PRO A 148 -1.24 -11.47 11.27
N ASP A 149 -2.33 -12.21 11.03
CA ASP A 149 -2.41 -13.24 9.97
C ASP A 149 -2.25 -12.69 8.54
N SER A 150 -2.30 -11.37 8.37
CA SER A 150 -2.08 -10.68 7.09
C SER A 150 -0.60 -10.67 6.66
N PHE A 151 0.33 -10.95 7.59
CA PHE A 151 1.75 -10.85 7.33
C PHE A 151 2.37 -12.22 6.96
N PRO A 152 3.35 -12.26 6.03
CA PRO A 152 3.84 -11.14 5.24
C PRO A 152 2.83 -10.69 4.16
N LEU A 153 2.73 -9.37 3.95
CA LEU A 153 1.83 -8.80 2.95
C LEU A 153 2.28 -9.19 1.54
N LYS A 154 1.30 -9.38 0.65
CA LYS A 154 1.57 -9.58 -0.79
C LYS A 154 2.12 -8.31 -1.42
N LYS A 155 1.52 -7.16 -1.12
CA LYS A 155 2.00 -5.84 -1.57
C LYS A 155 1.85 -4.80 -0.46
N LEU A 156 2.88 -3.99 -0.29
CA LEU A 156 2.85 -2.84 0.62
C LEU A 156 3.34 -1.60 -0.13
N ALA A 157 2.53 -0.56 -0.19
CA ALA A 157 2.98 0.79 -0.51
C ALA A 157 2.91 1.64 0.76
N THR A 158 4.02 2.28 1.14
CA THR A 158 4.07 3.09 2.37
C THR A 158 5.11 4.20 2.26
N SER A 159 4.91 5.25 3.05
CA SER A 159 5.91 6.30 3.26
C SER A 159 7.06 5.77 4.13
N VAL A 160 8.29 6.15 3.77
CA VAL A 160 9.52 5.85 4.53
C VAL A 160 10.25 7.17 4.73
N ASN A 161 9.98 7.83 5.86
CA ASN A 161 10.59 9.12 6.19
C ASN A 161 11.91 8.99 6.97
N GLU A 162 12.10 7.86 7.67
CA GLU A 162 13.27 7.59 8.50
C GLU A 162 13.87 6.22 8.13
N PRO A 163 15.20 6.06 8.06
CA PRO A 163 15.86 4.78 7.76
C PRO A 163 15.43 3.63 8.70
N GLU A 164 15.14 3.96 9.95
CA GLU A 164 14.72 3.03 11.00
C GLU A 164 13.40 2.33 10.66
N HIS A 165 12.55 2.97 9.85
CA HIS A 165 11.30 2.36 9.40
C HIS A 165 11.53 1.09 8.57
N LEU A 166 12.67 0.97 7.89
CA LEU A 166 13.01 -0.24 7.13
C LEU A 166 13.24 -1.47 8.03
N ASN A 167 13.42 -1.27 9.33
CA ASN A 167 13.50 -2.36 10.30
C ASN A 167 12.12 -2.94 10.67
N TYR A 168 11.01 -2.27 10.32
CA TYR A 168 9.68 -2.81 10.61
C TYR A 168 9.46 -4.13 9.85
N PRO A 169 9.12 -5.25 10.54
CA PRO A 169 8.93 -6.54 9.88
C PRO A 169 7.92 -6.51 8.73
N ALA A 170 6.83 -5.74 8.90
CA ALA A 170 5.82 -5.55 7.87
C ALA A 170 6.38 -4.94 6.57
N ILE A 171 7.35 -4.03 6.68
CA ILE A 171 8.02 -3.41 5.53
C ILE A 171 9.07 -4.37 4.95
N ARG A 172 9.93 -4.92 5.81
CA ARG A 172 11.07 -5.75 5.42
C ARG A 172 10.67 -7.04 4.70
N PHE A 173 9.55 -7.65 5.09
CA PHE A 173 9.15 -8.99 4.63
C PHE A 173 7.96 -8.99 3.66
N ALA A 174 7.39 -7.84 3.30
CA ALA A 174 6.37 -7.79 2.24
C ALA A 174 6.94 -8.37 0.93
N ASN A 175 6.14 -9.08 0.13
CA ASN A 175 6.64 -9.63 -1.13
C ASN A 175 7.02 -8.52 -2.13
N GLU A 176 6.10 -7.58 -2.35
CA GLU A 176 6.33 -6.37 -3.15
C GLU A 176 6.24 -5.14 -2.25
N LEU A 177 7.27 -4.30 -2.28
CA LEU A 177 7.33 -3.04 -1.54
C LEU A 177 7.37 -1.87 -2.51
N LYS A 178 6.51 -0.87 -2.30
CA LYS A 178 6.57 0.44 -2.95
C LYS A 178 6.86 1.49 -1.89
N MET A 179 8.08 2.01 -1.89
CA MET A 179 8.52 3.02 -0.93
C MET A 179 8.19 4.40 -1.48
N ARG A 180 7.47 5.22 -0.69
CA ARG A 180 7.23 6.63 -1.00
C ARG A 180 8.07 7.51 -0.09
N PHE A 181 8.65 8.56 -0.64
CA PHE A 181 9.40 9.52 0.15
C PHE A 181 8.69 10.87 0.10
N ILE A 182 8.30 11.37 1.28
CA ILE A 182 7.64 12.65 1.44
C ILE A 182 8.74 13.63 1.90
N GLN A 183 9.26 14.45 0.98
CA GLN A 183 10.27 15.52 1.23
C GLN A 183 11.72 15.05 1.45
N ASP A 184 12.63 16.01 1.68
CA ASP A 184 14.11 15.95 1.80
C ASP A 184 14.60 14.89 2.82
N CYS A 185 14.31 13.63 2.55
CA CYS A 185 14.83 12.52 3.33
C CYS A 185 16.34 12.48 3.13
N ASP A 186 17.03 12.12 4.20
CA ASP A 186 18.46 11.79 4.13
C ASP A 186 18.71 10.77 3.01
N PRO A 187 19.88 10.83 2.36
CA PRO A 187 20.25 9.90 1.29
C PRO A 187 19.93 8.48 1.70
N LEU A 188 19.46 7.69 0.73
CA LEU A 188 19.14 6.28 0.96
C LEU A 188 20.32 5.59 1.66
N GLN A 189 20.16 5.23 2.94
CA GLN A 189 21.19 4.51 3.64
C GLN A 189 21.31 3.12 3.03
N VAL A 190 22.35 2.92 2.23
CA VAL A 190 22.64 1.68 1.52
C VAL A 190 22.55 0.45 2.43
N ILE A 191 23.05 0.57 3.67
CA ILE A 191 23.00 -0.49 4.69
C ILE A 191 21.55 -0.84 5.08
N ALA A 192 20.65 0.14 5.13
CA ALA A 192 19.25 -0.09 5.46
C ALA A 192 18.50 -0.76 4.30
N ILE A 193 18.79 -0.37 3.05
CA ILE A 193 18.23 -1.01 1.85
C ILE A 193 18.71 -2.45 1.73
N ASP A 194 19.98 -2.72 2.01
CA ASP A 194 20.57 -4.06 1.87
C ASP A 194 19.82 -5.11 2.73
N LYS A 195 19.34 -4.69 3.90
CA LYS A 195 18.58 -5.53 4.83
C LYS A 195 17.17 -5.91 4.35
N LEU A 196 16.67 -5.29 3.28
CA LEU A 196 15.35 -5.59 2.74
C LEU A 196 15.27 -7.02 2.21
N CYS A 197 14.21 -7.72 2.59
CA CYS A 197 13.97 -9.11 2.19
C CYS A 197 12.86 -9.25 1.15
N ASN A 198 12.39 -8.13 0.61
CA ASN A 198 11.33 -8.11 -0.40
C ASN A 198 11.81 -8.76 -1.71
N LYS A 199 10.88 -9.39 -2.44
CA LYS A 199 11.15 -9.93 -3.79
C LYS A 199 11.30 -8.80 -4.81
N SER A 200 10.49 -7.75 -4.65
CA SER A 200 10.53 -6.55 -5.49
C SER A 200 10.38 -5.30 -4.66
N VAL A 201 11.21 -4.28 -4.94
CA VAL A 201 11.16 -2.95 -4.32
C VAL A 201 11.06 -1.90 -5.41
N PHE A 202 10.03 -1.06 -5.35
CA PHE A 202 9.85 0.10 -6.23
C PHE A 202 10.05 1.38 -5.42
N PHE A 203 10.94 2.25 -5.87
CA PHE A 203 11.23 3.51 -5.20
C PHE A 203 10.45 4.66 -5.84
N ASP A 204 9.37 5.09 -5.20
CA ASP A 204 8.55 6.22 -5.65
C ASP A 204 9.03 7.52 -4.98
N PHE A 205 10.20 8.01 -5.42
CA PHE A 205 10.72 9.32 -5.03
C PHE A 205 11.06 10.18 -6.24
N LYS A 206 10.93 11.50 -6.06
CA LYS A 206 11.18 12.49 -7.11
C LYS A 206 12.62 13.03 -7.14
N LYS A 207 13.44 12.68 -6.14
CA LYS A 207 14.83 13.11 -6.04
C LYS A 207 15.65 12.51 -7.19
N GLU A 208 16.41 13.34 -7.90
CA GLU A 208 17.16 12.94 -9.10
C GLU A 208 18.51 12.23 -8.81
N GLU A 209 18.76 11.78 -7.57
CA GLU A 209 20.11 11.41 -7.15
C GLU A 209 20.48 9.99 -7.56
N LEU A 210 20.87 9.86 -8.84
CA LEU A 210 21.54 8.69 -9.39
C LEU A 210 22.76 8.25 -8.56
N VAL A 211 23.37 9.20 -7.83
CA VAL A 211 24.47 8.96 -6.89
C VAL A 211 24.12 7.86 -5.89
N ASP A 212 22.88 7.83 -5.38
CA ASP A 212 22.45 6.81 -4.41
C ASP A 212 22.37 5.42 -5.04
N VAL A 213 21.91 5.32 -6.29
CA VAL A 213 21.84 4.05 -7.02
C VAL A 213 23.25 3.53 -7.32
N MET A 214 24.17 4.40 -7.74
CA MET A 214 25.55 4.00 -7.99
C MET A 214 26.26 3.59 -6.69
N ALA A 215 26.04 4.32 -5.59
CA ALA A 215 26.57 3.97 -4.27
C ALA A 215 26.08 2.60 -3.80
N LEU A 216 24.79 2.31 -3.99
CA LEU A 216 24.19 1.00 -3.69
C LEU A 216 24.82 -0.12 -4.53
N ILE A 217 25.01 0.08 -5.83
CA ILE A 217 25.67 -0.90 -6.70
C ILE A 217 27.11 -1.16 -6.23
N ARG A 218 27.90 -0.10 -5.98
CA ARG A 218 29.29 -0.25 -5.49
C ARG A 218 29.35 -1.00 -4.17
N TYR A 219 28.45 -0.68 -3.25
CA TYR A 219 28.34 -1.41 -1.98
C TYR A 219 28.07 -2.90 -2.20
N TRP A 220 27.18 -3.28 -3.11
CA TRP A 220 26.91 -4.68 -3.41
C TRP A 220 28.04 -5.38 -4.16
N ILE A 221 28.84 -4.66 -4.96
CA ILE A 221 30.09 -5.20 -5.52
C ILE A 221 31.03 -5.62 -4.38
N ASP A 222 31.21 -4.75 -3.39
CA ASP A 222 32.15 -4.97 -2.28
C ASP A 222 31.65 -5.96 -1.23
N ASN A 223 30.35 -5.97 -0.93
CA ASN A 223 29.77 -6.74 0.17
C ASN A 223 29.01 -7.99 -0.29
N GLY A 224 28.66 -8.06 -1.59
CA GLY A 224 27.72 -9.05 -2.11
C GLY A 224 26.28 -8.75 -1.72
N ARG A 225 25.37 -9.59 -2.20
CA ARG A 225 23.97 -9.63 -1.77
C ARG A 225 23.40 -11.03 -1.94
N GLU A 226 22.94 -11.63 -0.85
CA GLU A 226 22.49 -13.02 -0.87
C GLU A 226 21.10 -13.20 -1.47
N LEU A 227 20.19 -12.26 -1.25
CA LEU A 227 18.81 -12.41 -1.67
C LEU A 227 18.66 -12.12 -3.16
N GLU A 228 17.90 -12.94 -3.87
CA GLU A 228 17.42 -12.60 -5.21
C GLU A 228 16.25 -11.62 -5.06
N SER A 229 16.51 -10.35 -5.36
CA SER A 229 15.50 -9.30 -5.36
C SER A 229 15.63 -8.43 -6.59
N THR A 230 14.53 -7.78 -6.95
CA THR A 230 14.48 -6.76 -7.99
C THR A 230 14.25 -5.39 -7.36
N PHE A 231 15.10 -4.42 -7.67
CA PHE A 231 14.97 -3.04 -7.24
C PHE A 231 14.72 -2.15 -8.46
N ILE A 232 13.68 -1.33 -8.41
CA ILE A 232 13.22 -0.52 -9.53
C ILE A 232 13.30 0.95 -9.13
N PHE A 233 14.18 1.68 -9.80
CA PHE A 233 14.43 3.10 -9.59
C PHE A 233 13.91 3.89 -10.80
N PRO A 234 12.79 4.60 -10.67
CA PRO A 234 12.31 5.49 -11.70
C PRO A 234 13.03 6.84 -11.66
N PHE A 235 13.15 7.48 -12.84
CA PHE A 235 13.84 8.76 -13.01
C PHE A 235 13.05 9.69 -13.92
N GLN A 236 13.08 10.99 -13.64
CA GLN A 236 12.55 12.03 -14.53
C GLN A 236 13.44 12.28 -15.78
N ARG A 237 14.62 11.66 -15.82
CA ARG A 237 15.56 11.72 -16.96
C ARG A 237 15.13 10.78 -18.08
N GLY A 238 15.40 11.16 -19.32
CA GLY A 238 15.15 10.30 -20.47
C GLY A 238 16.08 9.09 -20.49
N LYS A 239 15.63 7.99 -21.12
CA LYS A 239 16.37 6.72 -21.23
C LYS A 239 17.81 6.91 -21.70
N GLY A 240 18.05 7.70 -22.76
CA GLY A 240 19.40 7.91 -23.32
C GLY A 240 20.36 8.58 -22.33
N ALA A 241 19.89 9.59 -21.59
CA ALA A 241 20.70 10.25 -20.57
C ALA A 241 21.05 9.30 -19.42
N LEU A 242 20.09 8.46 -18.99
CA LEU A 242 20.32 7.47 -17.95
C LEU A 242 21.30 6.38 -18.42
N VAL A 243 21.17 5.90 -19.66
CA VAL A 243 22.14 4.96 -20.26
C VAL A 243 23.55 5.56 -20.28
N GLY A 244 23.72 6.81 -20.73
CA GLY A 244 25.03 7.45 -20.77
C GLY A 244 25.71 7.56 -19.40
N LEU A 245 24.93 7.68 -18.31
CA LEU A 245 25.47 7.70 -16.95
C LEU A 245 25.90 6.31 -16.48
N PHE A 246 25.13 5.27 -16.79
CA PHE A 246 25.57 3.89 -16.55
C PHE A 246 26.77 3.50 -17.41
N ASP A 247 26.87 4.01 -18.64
CA ASP A 247 28.05 3.80 -19.50
C ASP A 247 29.32 4.40 -18.91
N ALA A 248 29.22 5.60 -18.32
CA ALA A 248 30.37 6.26 -17.71
C ALA A 248 30.91 5.51 -16.48
N GLU A 249 30.04 4.85 -15.71
CA GLU A 249 30.40 4.19 -14.44
C GLU A 249 30.64 2.69 -14.58
N PHE A 250 29.87 2.03 -15.45
CA PHE A 250 29.81 0.56 -15.56
C PHE A 250 29.88 0.08 -17.01
N GLY A 251 30.39 0.91 -17.92
CA GLY A 251 30.46 0.59 -19.35
C GLY A 251 31.26 -0.68 -19.68
N GLU A 252 32.24 -1.04 -18.84
CA GLU A 252 33.00 -2.29 -18.99
C GLU A 252 32.14 -3.56 -18.78
N PHE A 253 31.02 -3.44 -18.06
CA PHE A 253 30.08 -4.53 -17.80
C PHE A 253 28.90 -4.53 -18.77
N LYS A 254 28.95 -3.70 -19.81
CA LYS A 254 27.86 -3.55 -20.77
C LYS A 254 27.74 -4.80 -21.65
N ASN A 255 26.53 -5.32 -21.78
CA ASN A 255 26.27 -6.43 -22.68
C ASN A 255 26.23 -5.92 -24.13
N THR A 256 27.19 -6.32 -24.95
CA THR A 256 27.32 -5.91 -26.35
C THR A 256 26.41 -6.69 -27.30
N ASP A 257 25.88 -7.85 -26.87
CA ASP A 257 25.08 -8.74 -27.71
C ASP A 257 23.57 -8.44 -27.64
N ILE A 258 23.16 -7.61 -26.66
CA ILE A 258 21.78 -7.22 -26.41
C ILE A 258 21.70 -5.69 -26.41
N SER A 259 20.50 -5.15 -26.61
CA SER A 259 20.20 -3.71 -26.58
C SER A 259 21.12 -2.92 -25.63
N ASN A 260 21.67 -1.80 -26.13
CA ASN A 260 22.75 -0.98 -25.55
C ASN A 260 22.41 -0.27 -24.21
N ASN A 261 21.61 -0.90 -23.35
CA ASN A 261 21.01 -0.42 -22.12
C ASN A 261 21.00 -1.50 -21.01
N ARG A 262 21.79 -2.56 -21.15
CA ARG A 262 21.90 -3.67 -20.19
C ARG A 262 23.34 -3.87 -19.73
N TYR A 263 23.50 -4.12 -18.44
CA TYR A 263 24.79 -4.33 -17.79
C TYR A 263 24.73 -5.56 -16.88
N SER A 264 25.79 -6.35 -16.87
CA SER A 264 25.94 -7.52 -16.00
C SER A 264 27.14 -7.33 -15.10
N ILE A 265 26.91 -6.77 -13.92
CA ILE A 265 27.96 -6.33 -12.98
C ILE A 265 28.21 -7.47 -11.98
N PRO A 266 29.40 -8.08 -11.93
CA PRO A 266 29.70 -9.16 -11.00
C PRO A 266 29.73 -8.66 -9.55
N ILE A 267 29.22 -9.47 -8.62
CA ILE A 267 29.30 -9.22 -7.17
C ILE A 267 29.82 -10.47 -6.45
N ARG A 268 30.21 -10.32 -5.18
CA ARG A 268 30.68 -11.46 -4.37
C ARG A 268 29.63 -12.59 -4.28
N GLY A 269 30.12 -13.83 -4.20
CA GLY A 269 29.28 -15.02 -3.99
C GLY A 269 28.70 -15.66 -5.27
N SER A 270 29.41 -15.55 -6.41
CA SER A 270 28.96 -16.09 -7.70
C SER A 270 27.61 -15.53 -8.15
N LYS A 271 27.43 -14.22 -8.00
CA LYS A 271 26.21 -13.50 -8.41
C LYS A 271 26.58 -12.30 -9.26
N SER A 272 25.58 -11.74 -9.92
CA SER A 272 25.69 -10.48 -10.63
C SER A 272 24.45 -9.61 -10.44
N ILE A 273 24.64 -8.31 -10.59
CA ILE A 273 23.57 -7.33 -10.72
C ILE A 273 23.30 -7.17 -12.22
N HIS A 274 22.14 -7.64 -12.65
CA HIS A 274 21.63 -7.35 -13.99
C HIS A 274 20.90 -6.02 -13.96
N VAL A 275 21.53 -5.00 -14.55
CA VAL A 275 20.95 -3.67 -14.68
C VAL A 275 20.28 -3.56 -16.05
N THR A 276 19.04 -3.11 -16.08
CA THR A 276 18.34 -2.75 -17.33
C THR A 276 17.78 -1.34 -17.23
N VAL A 277 18.08 -0.50 -18.23
CA VAL A 277 17.61 0.89 -18.31
C VAL A 277 16.53 1.04 -19.38
N ASP A 278 15.30 1.34 -18.99
CA ASP A 278 14.17 1.40 -19.93
C ASP A 278 13.33 2.67 -19.83
N LYS A 279 12.51 2.92 -20.85
CA LYS A 279 11.53 4.01 -20.83
C LYS A 279 10.47 3.66 -19.79
N TYR A 280 10.12 4.62 -18.95
CA TYR A 280 9.01 4.43 -18.02
C TYR A 280 7.68 4.52 -18.77
N THR A 281 6.76 3.60 -18.47
CA THR A 281 5.44 3.51 -19.12
C THR A 281 4.29 3.60 -18.11
N GLY A 282 4.55 4.00 -16.87
CA GLY A 282 3.51 4.19 -15.86
C GLY A 282 2.92 5.60 -15.89
N ASP A 283 1.87 5.80 -15.08
CA ASP A 283 1.05 7.02 -15.05
C ASP A 283 1.65 8.18 -14.22
N THR A 284 2.98 8.30 -14.17
CA THR A 284 3.66 9.36 -13.40
C THR A 284 4.55 10.22 -14.31
N ASP A 285 5.20 11.24 -13.72
CA ASP A 285 6.13 12.15 -14.38
C ASP A 285 7.52 11.55 -14.67
N PHE A 286 7.74 10.28 -14.32
CA PHE A 286 8.98 9.59 -14.64
C PHE A 286 9.10 9.30 -16.14
N LYS A 287 10.32 9.39 -16.66
CA LYS A 287 10.62 9.18 -18.09
C LYS A 287 11.40 7.90 -18.34
N SER A 288 12.16 7.41 -17.36
CA SER A 288 12.92 6.17 -17.46
C SER A 288 12.99 5.43 -16.13
N THR A 289 13.50 4.20 -16.17
CA THR A 289 13.76 3.36 -15.00
C THR A 289 15.11 2.67 -15.13
N ALA A 290 15.80 2.49 -14.01
CA ALA A 290 16.85 1.49 -13.86
C ALA A 290 16.31 0.35 -13.00
N THR A 291 16.32 -0.86 -13.55
CA THR A 291 15.94 -2.09 -12.84
C THR A 291 17.21 -2.86 -12.51
N LEU A 292 17.47 -3.07 -11.22
CA LEU A 292 18.59 -3.87 -10.71
C LEU A 292 18.02 -5.21 -10.26
N LYS A 293 18.42 -6.29 -10.92
CA LYS A 293 18.03 -7.66 -10.55
C LYS A 293 19.25 -8.44 -10.09
N ILE A 294 19.22 -8.91 -8.86
CA ILE A 294 20.26 -9.82 -8.36
C ILE A 294 19.99 -11.21 -8.91
N VAL A 295 20.97 -11.79 -9.61
CA VAL A 295 20.88 -13.12 -10.20
C VAL A 295 22.11 -13.96 -9.84
N SER A 296 21.91 -15.26 -9.75
CA SER A 296 23.00 -16.22 -9.62
C SER A 296 23.72 -16.38 -10.96
N SER A 297 25.05 -16.32 -10.95
CA SER A 297 25.89 -16.58 -12.12
C SER A 297 25.97 -18.09 -12.31
N LEU A 298 25.17 -18.63 -13.24
CA LEU A 298 25.29 -20.01 -13.73
C LEU A 298 26.43 -20.11 -14.75
#